data_AF-A0A3Q8URW1-F1
#
_entry.id   AF-A0A3Q8URW1-F1
#
_cell.length_a   1.000
_cell.length_b   1.000
_cell.length_c   1.000
_cell.angle_alpha   90.00
_cell.angle_beta   90.00
_cell.angle_gamma   90.00
#
_symmetry.space_group_name_H-M   'P 1'
#
loop_
_entity.id
_entity.type
_entity.pdbx_description
1 polymer ?
#
loop_
_entity_poly.entity_id
_entity_poly.type
_entity_poly.pdbx_seq_one_letter_code
_entity_poly.pdbx_strand_id
1 'polypeptide(L)'
;MTQIRLLLCRDCHTTEVLPAYEGDPRGDTVLEYSAAKHAYPNGERHFGRLYPIDGVDEDRWHSSSEIREEILKRVWQEEGATGLEPWVYQAVDTLKADAMQCWRSRHRPETCADFHSDKKLLTPPTAAARKSEGLPKWDKSNPAGQRYLCDYCPIRSVNEQKVRHKLGLYE
;
A
#
# COMPACT_ATOMS: atom_id res chain seq x y z
N MET A 1 -22.34 -20.81 19.35
CA MET A 1 -22.08 -19.45 18.80
C MET A 1 -22.38 -19.53 17.31
N THR A 2 -23.15 -18.60 16.74
CA THR A 2 -23.37 -18.57 15.29
C THR A 2 -22.17 -17.91 14.62
N GLN A 3 -21.59 -18.61 13.65
CA GLN A 3 -20.36 -18.20 12.98
C GLN A 3 -20.48 -18.56 11.50
N ILE A 4 -20.13 -17.63 10.63
CA ILE A 4 -19.88 -17.89 9.21
C ILE A 4 -18.40 -17.71 8.92
N ARG A 5 -17.95 -18.19 7.77
CA ARG A 5 -16.59 -18.00 7.30
C ARG A 5 -16.62 -17.32 5.94
N LEU A 6 -15.73 -16.37 5.71
CA LEU A 6 -15.59 -15.68 4.44
C LEU A 6 -14.30 -16.11 3.77
N LEU A 7 -14.41 -16.77 2.62
CA LEU A 7 -13.29 -17.07 1.74
C LEU A 7 -13.08 -15.88 0.80
N LEU A 8 -11.96 -15.19 0.97
CA LEU A 8 -11.49 -14.17 0.04
C LEU A 8 -10.50 -14.75 -0.94
N CYS A 9 -10.59 -14.31 -2.19
CA CYS A 9 -9.58 -14.52 -3.22
C CYS A 9 -9.02 -13.16 -3.65
N ARG A 10 -7.71 -12.95 -3.51
CA ARG A 10 -7.04 -11.70 -3.87
C ARG A 10 -6.93 -11.52 -5.38
N ASP A 11 -6.70 -12.63 -6.10
CA ASP A 11 -6.51 -12.58 -7.54
C ASP A 11 -7.83 -12.35 -8.29
N CYS A 12 -8.91 -12.99 -7.84
CA CYS A 12 -10.25 -12.82 -8.43
C CYS A 12 -11.01 -11.61 -7.89
N HIS A 13 -10.57 -11.03 -6.77
CA HIS A 13 -11.32 -10.05 -5.99
C HIS A 13 -12.73 -10.52 -5.60
N THR A 14 -12.87 -11.81 -5.27
CA THR A 14 -14.15 -12.41 -4.89
C THR A 14 -14.23 -12.72 -3.40
N THR A 15 -15.45 -12.74 -2.88
CA THR A 15 -15.74 -13.22 -1.53
C THR A 15 -16.85 -14.26 -1.57
N GLU A 16 -16.59 -15.45 -1.02
CA GLU A 16 -17.55 -16.53 -0.86
C GLU A 16 -17.86 -16.75 0.62
N VAL A 17 -19.13 -17.01 0.94
CA VAL A 17 -19.55 -17.33 2.32
C VAL A 17 -19.60 -18.84 2.45
N LEU A 18 -19.03 -19.33 3.54
CA LEU A 18 -18.99 -20.74 3.89
C LEU A 18 -19.61 -20.91 5.29
N PRO A 19 -20.33 -22.01 5.53
CA PRO A 19 -20.85 -22.34 6.85
C PRO A 19 -19.70 -22.57 7.84
N ALA A 20 -19.95 -22.44 9.14
CA ALA A 20 -19.01 -22.89 10.16
C ALA A 20 -18.62 -24.36 9.94
N TYR A 21 -17.38 -24.69 10.24
CA TYR A 21 -16.88 -26.06 10.21
C TYR A 21 -16.04 -26.30 11.45
N GLU A 22 -16.39 -27.34 12.20
CA GLU A 22 -15.65 -27.82 13.36
C GLU A 22 -15.08 -29.20 13.01
N GLY A 23 -13.75 -29.30 12.91
CA GLY A 23 -13.09 -30.55 12.53
C GLY A 23 -11.68 -30.34 11.97
N ASP A 24 -11.09 -31.41 11.45
CA ASP A 24 -9.82 -31.33 10.71
C ASP A 24 -10.05 -30.50 9.43
N PRO A 25 -9.31 -29.41 9.19
CA PRO A 25 -9.44 -28.61 7.97
C PRO A 25 -9.35 -29.41 6.66
N ARG A 26 -8.68 -30.57 6.67
CA ARG A 26 -8.61 -31.48 5.51
C ARG A 26 -9.92 -32.20 5.20
N GLY A 27 -10.84 -32.25 6.17
CA GLY A 27 -12.18 -32.81 6.01
C GLY A 27 -13.24 -31.78 5.60
N ASP A 28 -12.86 -30.51 5.43
CA ASP A 28 -13.77 -29.45 5.02
C ASP A 28 -13.95 -29.45 3.50
N THR A 29 -14.84 -30.34 3.05
CA THR A 29 -15.16 -30.52 1.63
C THR A 29 -15.78 -29.27 1.01
N VAL A 30 -16.45 -28.44 1.81
CA VAL A 30 -17.08 -27.20 1.34
C VAL A 30 -16.02 -26.15 1.04
N LEU A 31 -15.04 -25.97 1.94
CA LEU A 31 -13.88 -25.13 1.69
C LEU A 31 -13.05 -25.65 0.50
N GLU A 32 -12.82 -26.96 0.42
CA GLU A 32 -12.08 -27.56 -0.69
C GLU A 32 -12.75 -27.28 -2.03
N TYR A 33 -14.06 -27.48 -2.13
CA TYR A 33 -14.82 -27.21 -3.34
C TYR A 33 -14.82 -25.72 -3.73
N SER A 34 -14.99 -24.81 -2.77
CA SER A 34 -14.93 -23.38 -3.05
C SER A 34 -13.52 -22.94 -3.48
N ALA A 35 -12.48 -23.38 -2.77
CA ALA A 35 -11.09 -23.12 -3.16
C ALA A 35 -10.73 -23.75 -4.51
N ALA A 36 -11.39 -24.86 -4.89
CA ALA A 36 -11.14 -25.55 -6.15
C ALA A 36 -11.39 -24.67 -7.38
N LYS A 37 -12.34 -23.74 -7.27
CA LYS A 37 -12.72 -22.78 -8.33
C LYS A 37 -11.66 -21.68 -8.55
N HIS A 38 -10.76 -21.50 -7.59
CA HIS A 38 -9.76 -20.44 -7.57
C HIS A 38 -8.40 -20.99 -8.00
N ALA A 39 -8.26 -21.20 -9.31
CA ALA A 39 -7.00 -21.62 -9.93
C ALA A 39 -6.77 -20.94 -11.27
N TYR A 40 -5.52 -20.64 -11.55
CA TYR A 40 -5.07 -20.19 -12.85
C TYR A 40 -5.20 -21.32 -13.89
N PRO A 41 -5.23 -21.02 -15.19
CA PRO A 41 -5.31 -22.04 -16.25
C PRO A 41 -4.17 -23.07 -16.24
N ASN A 42 -3.03 -22.74 -15.62
CA ASN A 42 -1.88 -23.64 -15.45
C ASN A 42 -2.05 -24.63 -14.26
N GLY A 43 -3.15 -24.53 -13.50
CA GLY A 43 -3.43 -25.36 -12.34
C GLY A 43 -2.90 -24.82 -11.00
N GLU A 44 -2.18 -23.70 -10.99
CA GLU A 44 -1.75 -23.05 -9.75
C GLU A 44 -2.94 -22.42 -9.02
N ARG A 45 -3.00 -22.57 -7.69
CA ARG A 45 -4.08 -22.00 -6.87
C ARG A 45 -3.90 -20.49 -6.71
N HIS A 46 -5.01 -19.75 -6.74
CA HIS A 46 -5.00 -18.34 -6.40
C HIS A 46 -4.67 -18.13 -4.92
N PHE A 47 -4.20 -16.94 -4.58
CA PHE A 47 -3.94 -16.52 -3.23
C PHE A 47 -5.25 -16.07 -2.56
N GLY A 48 -5.62 -16.78 -1.50
CA GLY A 48 -6.84 -16.52 -0.75
C GLY A 48 -6.65 -16.65 0.75
N ARG A 49 -7.61 -16.11 1.50
CA ARG A 49 -7.63 -16.18 2.96
C ARG A 49 -9.03 -16.46 3.46
N LEU A 50 -9.12 -17.28 4.50
CA LEU A 50 -10.36 -17.59 5.18
C LEU A 50 -10.49 -16.76 6.46
N TYR A 51 -11.60 -16.05 6.59
CA TYR A 51 -11.91 -15.18 7.73
C TYR A 51 -13.05 -15.77 8.55
N PRO A 52 -12.85 -16.12 9.83
CA PRO A 52 -13.94 -16.41 10.74
C PRO A 52 -14.69 -15.14 11.11
N ILE A 53 -16.02 -15.16 11.03
CA ILE A 53 -16.89 -14.03 11.40
C ILE A 53 -17.83 -14.47 12.51
N ASP A 54 -17.56 -13.96 13.72
CA ASP A 54 -18.34 -14.26 14.91
C ASP A 54 -19.60 -13.41 15.02
N GLY A 55 -20.69 -13.99 15.56
CA GLY A 55 -21.92 -13.26 15.86
C GLY A 55 -22.82 -12.99 14.65
N VAL A 56 -22.54 -13.67 13.53
CA VAL A 56 -23.32 -13.62 12.29
C VAL A 56 -23.60 -15.05 11.86
N ASP A 57 -24.88 -15.39 11.68
CA ASP A 57 -25.33 -16.60 11.00
C ASP A 57 -25.65 -16.30 9.53
N GLU A 58 -25.88 -17.38 8.77
CA GLU A 58 -26.21 -17.34 7.35
C GLU A 58 -27.50 -16.54 7.07
N ASP A 59 -28.53 -16.73 7.90
CA ASP A 59 -29.80 -16.00 7.76
C ASP A 59 -29.61 -14.49 7.92
N ARG A 60 -28.84 -14.06 8.92
CA ARG A 60 -28.51 -12.65 9.15
C ARG A 60 -27.64 -12.07 8.03
N TRP A 61 -26.72 -12.86 7.49
CA TRP A 61 -25.90 -12.47 6.34
C TRP A 61 -26.73 -12.21 5.08
N HIS A 62 -27.74 -13.04 4.81
CA HIS A 62 -28.60 -12.90 3.65
C HIS A 62 -29.71 -11.86 3.81
N SER A 63 -30.18 -11.62 5.04
CA SER A 63 -31.27 -10.68 5.32
C SER A 63 -30.84 -9.23 5.52
N SER A 64 -29.60 -8.97 5.94
CA SER A 64 -29.11 -7.64 6.29
C SER A 64 -27.98 -7.19 5.37
N SER A 65 -28.31 -6.44 4.31
CA SER A 65 -27.33 -5.90 3.38
C SER A 65 -26.34 -4.95 4.04
N GLU A 66 -26.77 -4.16 5.03
CA GLU A 66 -25.91 -3.18 5.71
C GLU A 66 -24.79 -3.87 6.50
N ILE A 67 -25.12 -4.95 7.23
CA ILE A 67 -24.15 -5.72 8.02
C ILE A 67 -23.13 -6.37 7.10
N ARG A 68 -23.59 -6.93 5.96
CA ARG A 68 -22.72 -7.52 4.95
C ARG A 68 -21.72 -6.51 4.40
N GLU A 69 -22.18 -5.32 4.02
CA GLU A 69 -21.32 -4.26 3.49
C GLU A 69 -20.28 -3.80 4.51
N GLU A 70 -20.67 -3.64 5.78
CA GLU A 70 -19.76 -3.25 6.86
C GLU A 70 -18.66 -4.31 7.11
N ILE A 71 -19.05 -5.58 7.18
CA ILE A 71 -18.11 -6.68 7.38
C ILE A 71 -17.16 -6.80 6.19
N LEU A 72 -17.68 -6.75 4.96
CA LEU A 72 -16.83 -6.80 3.77
C LEU A 72 -15.86 -5.62 3.74
N LYS A 73 -16.32 -4.40 4.08
CA LYS A 73 -15.44 -3.23 4.18
C LYS A 73 -14.30 -3.45 5.19
N ARG A 74 -14.61 -3.99 6.37
CA ARG A 74 -13.59 -4.27 7.40
C ARG A 74 -12.58 -5.32 6.91
N VAL A 75 -13.06 -6.43 6.37
CA VAL A 75 -12.22 -7.53 5.89
C VAL A 75 -11.34 -7.09 4.71
N TRP A 76 -11.90 -6.34 3.75
CA TRP A 76 -11.12 -5.79 2.64
C TRP A 76 -10.14 -4.70 3.07
N GLN A 77 -10.41 -3.95 4.15
CA GLN A 77 -9.44 -3.04 4.75
C GLN A 77 -8.27 -3.78 5.40
N GLU A 78 -8.54 -4.88 6.12
CA GLU A 78 -7.49 -5.75 6.68
C GLU A 78 -6.63 -6.40 5.59
N GLU A 79 -7.25 -6.80 4.48
CA GLU A 79 -6.58 -7.41 3.32
C GLU A 79 -5.80 -6.40 2.48
N GLY A 80 -6.27 -5.15 2.42
CA GLY A 80 -5.61 -4.01 1.77
C GLY A 80 -4.31 -3.56 2.44
N ALA A 81 -3.86 -4.23 3.51
CA ALA A 81 -2.49 -4.12 4.03
C ALA A 81 -1.42 -4.73 3.08
N THR A 82 -1.76 -5.00 1.83
CA THR A 82 -0.80 -5.26 0.73
C THR A 82 -0.14 -3.99 0.18
N GLY A 83 -0.49 -2.81 0.69
CA GLY A 83 0.25 -1.57 0.51
C GLY A 83 1.41 -1.43 1.50
N LEU A 84 2.27 -0.43 1.28
CA LEU A 84 3.19 0.05 2.32
C LEU A 84 2.36 0.39 3.57
N GLU A 85 2.92 0.27 4.78
CA GLU A 85 2.14 0.55 5.99
C GLU A 85 1.48 1.94 5.94
N PRO A 86 0.32 2.15 6.60
CA PRO A 86 -0.41 3.41 6.53
C PRO A 86 0.44 4.66 6.82
N TRP A 87 1.42 4.56 7.72
CA TRP A 87 2.35 5.65 8.02
C TRP A 87 3.21 6.04 6.81
N VAL A 88 3.48 5.14 5.88
CA VAL A 88 4.26 5.40 4.67
C VAL A 88 3.49 6.32 3.74
N TYR A 89 2.19 6.08 3.56
CA TYR A 89 1.33 6.97 2.78
C TYR A 89 1.20 8.34 3.46
N GLN A 90 1.02 8.35 4.79
CA GLN A 90 1.00 9.60 5.56
C GLN A 90 2.30 10.39 5.40
N ALA A 91 3.46 9.72 5.48
CA ALA A 91 4.76 10.35 5.28
C ALA A 91 4.91 10.95 3.88
N VAL A 92 4.45 10.24 2.84
CA VAL A 92 4.42 10.76 1.47
C VAL A 92 3.52 11.99 1.35
N ASP A 93 2.36 11.98 1.99
CA ASP A 93 1.42 13.11 1.95
C ASP A 93 1.96 14.34 2.70
N THR A 94 2.66 14.14 3.82
CA THR A 94 3.41 15.21 4.50
C THR A 94 4.47 15.81 3.58
N LEU A 95 5.27 14.98 2.90
CA LEU A 95 6.30 15.47 1.98
C LEU A 95 5.72 16.22 0.79
N LYS A 96 4.57 15.78 0.26
CA LYS A 96 3.82 16.52 -0.78
C LYS A 96 3.32 17.87 -0.25
N ALA A 97 2.79 17.92 0.96
CA ALA A 97 2.31 19.16 1.56
C ALA A 97 3.46 20.18 1.73
N ASP A 98 4.59 19.74 2.25
CA ASP A 98 5.80 20.55 2.42
C ASP A 98 6.35 21.04 1.07
N ALA A 99 6.40 20.16 0.06
CA ALA A 99 6.81 20.52 -1.29
C ALA A 99 5.87 21.57 -1.90
N MET A 100 4.56 21.41 -1.71
CA MET A 100 3.54 22.38 -2.15
C MET A 100 3.69 23.72 -1.45
N GLN A 101 3.96 23.75 -0.14
CA GLN A 101 4.23 24.99 0.59
C GLN A 101 5.49 25.68 0.06
N CYS A 102 6.55 24.91 -0.17
CA CYS A 102 7.80 25.41 -0.74
C CYS A 102 7.64 25.96 -2.17
N TRP A 103 6.74 25.38 -2.96
CA TRP A 103 6.41 25.86 -4.32
C TRP A 103 5.57 27.14 -4.27
N ARG A 104 4.57 27.19 -3.39
CA ARG A 104 3.71 28.36 -3.19
C ARG A 104 4.48 29.56 -2.66
N SER A 105 5.41 29.37 -1.73
CA SER A 105 6.23 30.47 -1.17
C SER A 105 7.15 31.14 -2.20
N ARG A 106 7.42 30.47 -3.31
CA ARG A 106 8.18 31.01 -4.45
C ARG A 106 7.29 31.56 -5.57
N HIS A 107 6.02 31.81 -5.30
CA HIS A 107 5.05 32.31 -6.27
C HIS A 107 4.79 31.37 -7.45
N ARG A 108 4.77 30.06 -7.18
CA ARG A 108 4.39 29.02 -8.16
C ARG A 108 5.21 29.11 -9.46
N PRO A 109 6.55 29.06 -9.40
CA PRO A 109 7.36 29.30 -10.58
C PRO A 109 7.25 28.13 -11.55
N GLU A 110 7.47 28.40 -12.84
CA GLU A 110 7.53 27.38 -13.89
C GLU A 110 8.88 26.65 -13.93
N THR A 111 9.90 27.26 -13.33
CA THR A 111 11.25 26.68 -13.20
C THR A 111 11.79 26.93 -11.80
N CYS A 112 12.67 26.06 -11.31
CA CYS A 112 13.22 26.18 -9.95
C CYS A 112 14.73 26.02 -9.98
N ALA A 113 15.46 27.10 -9.68
CA ALA A 113 16.93 27.08 -9.59
C ALA A 113 17.44 26.27 -8.37
N ASP A 114 16.62 26.15 -7.33
CA ASP A 114 16.95 25.38 -6.12
C ASP A 114 16.57 23.89 -6.23
N PHE A 115 16.12 23.43 -7.40
CA PHE A 115 15.69 22.04 -7.59
C PHE A 115 16.87 21.09 -7.34
N HIS A 116 16.66 20.08 -6.49
CA HIS A 116 17.71 19.14 -6.04
C HIS A 116 18.96 19.80 -5.43
N SER A 117 18.81 21.00 -4.86
CA SER A 117 19.88 21.59 -4.03
C SER A 117 20.05 20.85 -2.70
N ASP A 118 21.24 20.93 -2.10
CA ASP A 118 21.56 20.31 -0.79
C ASP A 118 20.58 20.74 0.32
N LYS A 119 20.05 21.97 0.24
CA LYS A 119 19.05 22.49 1.19
C LYS A 119 17.71 21.76 1.12
N LYS A 120 17.46 21.00 0.05
CA LYS A 120 16.23 20.23 -0.19
C LYS A 120 16.44 18.74 -0.01
N LEU A 121 17.65 18.30 0.34
CA LEU A 121 17.95 16.90 0.60
C LEU A 121 17.25 16.45 1.90
N LEU A 122 16.46 15.38 1.81
CA LEU A 122 15.79 14.77 2.95
C LEU A 122 16.80 13.88 3.68
N THR A 123 17.28 14.35 4.83
CA THR A 123 18.21 13.59 5.67
C THR A 123 17.47 12.95 6.85
N PRO A 124 17.51 11.62 7.01
CA PRO A 124 16.91 10.98 8.17
C PRO A 124 17.55 11.48 9.48
N PRO A 125 16.78 11.73 10.54
CA PRO A 125 17.30 12.19 11.84
C PRO A 125 17.96 11.06 12.64
N THR A 126 18.84 10.28 11.99
CA THR A 126 19.47 9.08 12.54
C THR A 126 20.86 9.36 13.14
N ALA A 127 21.31 10.61 13.16
CA ALA A 127 22.67 10.96 13.57
C ALA A 127 23.01 10.53 15.01
N ALA A 128 22.07 10.68 15.95
CA ALA A 128 22.27 10.27 17.34
C ALA A 128 22.34 8.74 17.48
N ALA A 129 21.39 8.02 16.89
CA ALA A 129 21.34 6.55 16.90
C ALA A 129 22.58 5.92 16.24
N ARG A 130 23.00 6.45 15.10
CA ARG A 130 24.21 5.98 14.40
C ARG A 130 25.47 6.20 15.25
N LYS A 131 25.55 7.31 15.99
CA LYS A 131 26.67 7.58 16.91
C LYS A 131 26.69 6.58 18.07
N SER A 132 25.55 6.27 18.68
CA SER A 132 25.49 5.29 19.78
C SER A 132 25.82 3.88 19.33
N GLU A 133 25.50 3.53 18.08
CA GLU A 133 25.76 2.21 17.50
C GLU A 133 27.13 2.09 16.82
N GLY A 134 27.96 3.13 16.86
CA GLY A 134 29.28 3.14 16.19
C GLY A 134 29.19 3.08 14.66
N LEU A 135 28.03 3.37 14.08
CA LEU A 135 27.81 3.36 12.64
C LEU A 135 28.36 4.64 11.99
N PRO A 136 28.88 4.56 10.75
CA PRO A 136 29.33 5.73 10.01
C PRO A 136 28.17 6.72 9.80
N LYS A 137 28.48 8.01 9.63
CA LYS A 137 27.47 9.03 9.31
C LYS A 137 26.67 8.63 8.07
N TRP A 138 25.41 9.05 8.01
CA TRP A 138 24.61 8.84 6.82
C TRP A 138 25.29 9.47 5.60
N ASP A 139 25.52 8.65 4.58
CA ASP A 139 26.25 9.07 3.39
C ASP A 139 25.35 9.92 2.50
N LYS A 140 25.59 11.23 2.53
CA LYS A 140 24.89 12.20 1.69
C LYS A 140 25.25 12.09 0.21
N SER A 141 26.33 11.38 -0.14
CA SER A 141 26.84 11.30 -1.51
C SER A 141 26.35 10.09 -2.30
N ASN A 142 25.70 9.12 -1.65
CA ASN A 142 25.15 7.94 -2.30
C ASN A 142 23.91 8.29 -3.16
N PRO A 143 23.99 8.24 -4.50
CA PRO A 143 22.90 8.67 -5.38
C PRO A 143 21.63 7.81 -5.24
N ALA A 144 21.77 6.52 -4.89
CA ALA A 144 20.63 5.62 -4.74
C ALA A 144 19.76 5.98 -3.51
N GLY A 145 20.40 6.51 -2.47
CA GLY A 145 19.76 6.88 -1.21
C GLY A 145 19.34 8.35 -1.12
N GLN A 146 19.78 9.20 -2.05
CA GLN A 146 19.37 10.61 -2.09
C GLN A 146 17.90 10.74 -2.45
N ARG A 147 17.16 11.44 -1.59
CA ARG A 147 15.78 11.86 -1.83
C ARG A 147 15.69 13.33 -1.51
N TYR A 148 15.03 14.08 -2.37
CA TYR A 148 14.86 15.52 -2.20
C TYR A 148 13.39 15.84 -2.02
N LEU A 149 13.08 16.90 -1.27
CA LEU A 149 11.71 17.41 -1.18
C LEU A 149 11.14 17.75 -2.57
N CYS A 150 12.02 18.13 -3.50
CA CYS A 150 11.69 18.41 -4.89
C CYS A 150 11.10 17.21 -5.65
N ASP A 151 11.32 15.97 -5.20
CA ASP A 151 10.76 14.77 -5.83
C ASP A 151 9.23 14.67 -5.68
N TYR A 152 8.67 15.48 -4.77
CA TYR A 152 7.24 15.61 -4.50
C TYR A 152 6.66 16.95 -4.98
N CYS A 153 7.45 17.76 -5.68
CA CYS A 153 7.07 19.09 -6.16
C CYS A 153 6.39 19.03 -7.54
N PRO A 154 5.38 19.87 -7.84
CA PRO A 154 4.74 19.93 -9.16
C PRO A 154 5.71 20.21 -10.33
N ILE A 155 6.80 20.93 -10.09
CA ILE A 155 7.81 21.27 -11.12
C ILE A 155 8.63 20.03 -11.53
N ARG A 156 8.57 18.93 -10.79
CA ARG A 156 9.36 17.73 -11.07
C ARG A 156 9.23 17.26 -12.51
N SER A 157 8.02 17.17 -13.05
CA SER A 157 7.78 16.72 -14.42
C SER A 157 8.48 17.61 -15.46
N VAL A 158 8.43 18.94 -15.27
CA VAL A 158 9.10 19.93 -16.14
C VAL A 158 10.61 19.75 -16.09
N ASN A 159 11.19 19.54 -14.89
CA ASN A 159 12.62 19.34 -14.75
C ASN A 159 13.08 17.97 -15.29
N GLU A 160 12.31 16.91 -15.07
CA GLU A 160 12.57 15.59 -15.66
C GLU A 160 12.53 15.65 -17.18
N GLN A 161 11.57 16.35 -17.79
CA GLN A 161 11.52 16.57 -19.23
C GLN A 161 12.75 17.31 -19.74
N LYS A 162 13.20 18.38 -19.06
CA LYS A 162 14.42 19.10 -19.43
C LYS A 162 15.67 18.22 -19.38
N VAL A 163 15.79 17.36 -18.36
CA VAL A 163 16.91 16.41 -18.26
C VAL A 163 16.83 15.39 -19.40
N ARG A 164 15.67 14.80 -19.66
CA ARG A 164 15.48 13.82 -20.73
C ARG A 164 15.73 14.41 -22.13
N HIS A 165 15.29 15.64 -22.38
CA HIS A 165 15.57 16.37 -23.61
C HIS A 165 17.09 16.63 -23.77
N LYS A 166 17.79 17.04 -22.71
CA LYS A 166 19.27 17.17 -22.73
C LYS A 166 19.98 15.84 -23.00
N LEU A 167 19.40 14.72 -22.58
CA LEU A 167 19.90 13.37 -22.84
C LEU A 167 19.48 12.82 -24.21
N GLY A 168 18.73 13.59 -25.01
CA GLY A 168 18.27 13.17 -26.35
C GLY A 168 17.20 12.08 -26.34
N LEU A 169 16.46 11.92 -25.24
CA LEU A 169 15.42 10.89 -25.10
C LEU A 169 14.05 11.34 -25.64
N TYR A 170 13.89 12.63 -25.94
CA TYR A 170 12.69 13.24 -26.51
C TYR A 170 13.13 14.39 -27.45
N GLU A 171 12.50 14.50 -28.62
CA GLU A 171 12.62 15.61 -29.58
C GLU A 171 11.63 16.74 -29.26
#